data_AF-A0A7S0U834-F1
#
_entry.id   AF-A0A7S0U834-F1
#
_cell.length_a   1.000
_cell.length_b   1.000
_cell.length_c   1.000
_cell.angle_alpha   90.00
_cell.angle_beta   90.00
_cell.angle_gamma   90.00
#
_symmetry.space_group_name_H-M   'P 1'
#
loop_
_entity.id
_entity.type
_entity.pdbx_description
1 polymer ?
#
loop_
_entity_poly.entity_id
_entity_poly.type
_entity_poly.pdbx_seq_one_letter_code
_entity_poly.pdbx_strand_id
1 'polypeptide(L)'
;MLCASWSSDDEVLLCVTAGGTMVLLNTQWDVLAERQMEGTPPVSASIAWNGDGLQCCLVVQDAEGGKGRVSLMGRDLKEEAVSEDEAGIGPSVAMTPDGGLLATTQRVGGTHQVIFFEPNALRHYEFALPKD
;
A
#
# COMPACT_ATOMS: atom_id res chain seq x y z
N MET A 1 -5.81 -4.32 -14.16
CA MET A 1 -6.10 -3.98 -12.75
C MET A 1 -5.10 -4.73 -11.89
N LEU A 2 -4.47 -4.06 -10.92
CA LEU A 2 -3.45 -4.68 -10.05
C LEU A 2 -4.07 -5.16 -8.74
N CYS A 3 -4.87 -4.33 -8.09
CA CYS A 3 -5.59 -4.68 -6.88
C CYS A 3 -6.87 -3.83 -6.73
N ALA A 4 -7.76 -4.29 -5.86
CA ALA A 4 -8.88 -3.52 -5.36
C ALA A 4 -9.17 -3.92 -3.92
N SER A 5 -9.59 -2.97 -3.08
CA SER A 5 -9.97 -3.23 -1.68
C SER A 5 -11.10 -2.32 -1.25
N TRP A 6 -12.14 -2.91 -0.67
CA TRP A 6 -13.13 -2.17 0.12
C TRP A 6 -12.47 -1.54 1.33
N SER A 7 -12.92 -0.36 1.72
CA SER A 7 -12.62 0.25 3.02
C SER A 7 -13.26 -0.55 4.15
N SER A 8 -12.69 -0.45 5.35
CA SER A 8 -13.15 -1.23 6.51
C SER A 8 -14.54 -0.84 7.04
N ASP A 9 -15.05 0.31 6.64
CA ASP A 9 -16.40 0.80 6.95
C ASP A 9 -17.42 0.54 5.82
N ASP A 10 -17.03 -0.21 4.79
CA ASP A 10 -17.86 -0.58 3.64
C ASP A 10 -18.38 0.60 2.78
N GLU A 11 -17.81 1.80 2.93
CA GLU A 11 -18.29 2.99 2.21
C GLU A 11 -17.68 3.17 0.82
N VAL A 12 -16.42 2.77 0.62
CA VAL A 12 -15.69 3.01 -0.62
C VAL A 12 -14.88 1.81 -1.10
N LEU A 13 -14.73 1.70 -2.41
CA LEU A 13 -13.85 0.73 -3.08
C LEU A 13 -12.71 1.48 -3.74
N LEU A 14 -11.47 1.19 -3.33
CA LEU A 14 -10.28 1.68 -4.02
C LEU A 14 -9.79 0.63 -5.02
N CYS A 15 -9.62 1.05 -6.27
CA CYS A 15 -9.06 0.26 -7.36
C CYS A 15 -7.73 0.86 -7.83
N VAL A 16 -6.74 0.01 -8.11
CA VAL A 16 -5.46 0.41 -8.72
C VAL A 16 -5.30 -0.28 -10.06
N THR A 17 -5.08 0.49 -11.12
CA THR A 17 -4.88 -0.04 -12.48
C THR A 17 -3.40 -0.33 -12.76
N ALA A 18 -3.15 -1.13 -13.81
CA ALA A 18 -1.78 -1.38 -14.27
C ALA A 18 -1.14 -0.14 -14.92
N GLY A 19 -1.94 0.89 -15.24
CA GLY A 19 -1.44 2.19 -15.70
C GLY A 19 -1.03 3.12 -14.58
N GLY A 20 -1.10 2.69 -13.31
CA GLY A 20 -0.80 3.55 -12.16
C GLY A 20 -1.91 4.52 -11.78
N THR A 21 -3.13 4.31 -12.27
CA THR A 21 -4.30 5.12 -11.89
C THR A 21 -4.99 4.51 -10.67
N MET A 22 -5.21 5.34 -9.65
CA MET A 22 -6.01 5.06 -8.46
C MET A 22 -7.42 5.62 -8.69
N VAL A 23 -8.45 4.81 -8.46
CA VAL A 23 -9.85 5.21 -8.59
C VAL A 23 -10.60 4.82 -7.33
N LEU A 24 -11.26 5.78 -6.71
CA LEU A 24 -12.12 5.56 -5.54
C LEU A 24 -13.59 5.65 -5.95
N LEU A 25 -14.35 4.62 -5.60
CA LEU A 25 -15.76 4.49 -5.91
C LEU A 25 -16.58 4.46 -4.63
N ASN A 26 -17.75 5.07 -4.62
CA ASN A 26 -18.74 4.85 -3.56
C ASN A 26 -19.53 3.54 -3.81
N THR A 27 -20.45 3.22 -2.91
CA THR A 27 -21.37 2.06 -3.03
C THR A 27 -22.41 2.18 -4.15
N GLN A 28 -22.54 3.35 -4.77
CA GLN A 28 -23.37 3.61 -5.94
C GLN A 28 -22.59 3.53 -7.26
N TRP A 29 -21.29 3.21 -7.18
CA TRP A 29 -20.35 3.13 -8.31
C TRP A 29 -19.99 4.49 -8.94
N ASP A 30 -20.28 5.59 -8.25
CA ASP A 30 -19.80 6.91 -8.65
C ASP A 30 -18.31 7.05 -8.31
N VAL A 31 -17.55 7.68 -9.20
CA VAL A 31 -16.15 8.04 -8.96
C VAL A 31 -16.08 9.23 -8.02
N LEU A 32 -15.57 9.00 -6.81
CA LEU A 32 -15.34 10.05 -5.82
C LEU A 32 -14.01 10.77 -6.05
N ALA A 33 -12.99 10.02 -6.43
CA ALA A 33 -11.65 10.53 -6.71
C ALA A 33 -10.92 9.66 -7.73
N GLU A 34 -10.07 10.30 -8.53
CA GLU A 34 -9.15 9.63 -9.44
C GLU A 34 -7.78 10.32 -9.34
N ARG A 35 -6.71 9.53 -9.24
CA ARG A 35 -5.35 10.05 -9.15
C ARG A 35 -4.37 9.18 -9.92
N GLN A 36 -3.52 9.83 -10.72
CA GLN A 36 -2.37 9.18 -11.35
C GLN A 36 -1.19 9.14 -10.36
N MET A 37 -0.59 7.96 -10.18
CA MET A 37 0.65 7.81 -9.41
C MET A 37 1.81 8.51 -10.11
N GLU A 38 2.73 9.06 -9.32
CA GLU A 38 3.96 9.66 -9.83
C GLU A 38 4.99 8.58 -10.19
N GLY A 39 5.79 8.82 -11.22
CA GLY A 39 6.84 7.90 -11.65
C GLY A 39 6.38 6.83 -12.64
N THR A 40 7.06 5.68 -12.63
CA THR A 40 6.77 4.57 -13.55
C THR A 40 5.55 3.79 -13.07
N PRO A 41 4.71 3.28 -14.00
CA PRO A 41 3.57 2.46 -13.61
C PRO A 41 4.01 1.22 -12.80
N PRO A 42 3.30 0.91 -11.71
CA PRO A 42 3.66 -0.24 -10.89
C PRO A 42 3.36 -1.55 -11.59
N VAL A 43 4.14 -2.59 -11.27
CA VAL A 43 3.88 -3.97 -11.72
C VAL A 43 3.09 -4.78 -10.69
N SER A 44 3.07 -4.32 -9.44
CA SER A 44 2.31 -4.90 -8.34
C SER A 44 1.83 -3.80 -7.42
N ALA A 45 0.64 -3.97 -6.84
CA ALA A 45 0.07 -3.04 -5.88
C ALA A 45 -0.76 -3.81 -4.84
N SER A 46 -0.80 -3.32 -3.61
CA SER A 46 -1.58 -3.92 -2.51
C SER A 46 -2.05 -2.86 -1.53
N ILE A 47 -3.26 -3.05 -0.99
CA ILE A 47 -3.97 -2.05 -0.18
C ILE A 47 -4.35 -2.66 1.17
N ALA A 48 -4.20 -1.91 2.25
CA ALA A 48 -4.81 -2.19 3.55
C ALA A 48 -5.43 -0.92 4.11
N TRP A 49 -6.61 -1.02 4.72
CA TRP A 49 -7.32 0.10 5.34
C TRP A 49 -7.19 0.08 6.86
N ASN A 50 -7.33 1.25 7.47
CA ASN A 50 -7.47 1.36 8.91
C ASN A 50 -8.94 1.10 9.29
N GLY A 51 -9.22 0.99 10.59
CA GLY A 51 -10.52 0.56 11.09
C GLY A 51 -11.66 1.53 10.82
N ASP A 52 -11.40 2.84 10.73
CA ASP A 52 -12.40 3.84 10.36
C ASP A 52 -12.52 4.05 8.84
N GLY A 53 -11.64 3.42 8.06
CA GLY A 53 -11.62 3.51 6.60
C GLY A 53 -11.20 4.88 6.05
N LEU A 54 -10.78 5.84 6.87
CA LEU A 54 -10.40 7.18 6.41
C LEU A 54 -8.99 7.23 5.80
N GLN A 55 -8.19 6.21 6.04
CA GLN A 55 -6.81 6.11 5.58
C GLN A 55 -6.49 4.70 5.08
N CYS A 56 -5.64 4.61 4.07
CA CYS A 56 -5.12 3.34 3.61
C CYS A 56 -3.62 3.37 3.40
N CYS A 57 -3.02 2.20 3.56
CA CYS A 57 -1.68 1.89 3.11
C CYS A 57 -1.73 1.38 1.68
N LEU A 58 -0.87 1.91 0.83
CA LEU A 58 -0.62 1.44 -0.51
C LEU A 58 0.83 0.98 -0.63
N VAL A 59 1.03 -0.30 -0.93
CA VAL A 59 2.33 -0.87 -1.27
C VAL A 59 2.39 -1.05 -2.78
N VAL A 60 3.40 -0.48 -3.43
CA VAL A 60 3.64 -0.65 -4.87
C VAL A 60 5.05 -1.15 -5.14
N GLN A 61 5.22 -1.89 -6.23
CA GLN A 61 6.52 -2.26 -6.79
C GLN A 61 6.68 -1.63 -8.17
N ASP A 62 7.80 -0.96 -8.41
CA ASP A 62 8.10 -0.40 -9.71
C ASP A 62 8.50 -1.47 -10.74
N ALA A 63 8.28 -1.15 -12.02
CA ALA A 63 8.77 -1.97 -13.11
C ALA A 63 10.31 -1.89 -13.24
N GLU A 64 10.89 -0.76 -12.83
CA GLU A 64 12.30 -0.41 -13.03
C GLU A 64 13.10 -0.55 -11.74
N GLY A 65 13.63 -1.75 -11.50
CA GLY A 65 14.64 -1.97 -10.47
C GLY A 65 14.19 -2.81 -9.28
N GLY A 66 12.93 -3.26 -9.25
CA GLY A 66 12.43 -4.15 -8.20
C GLY A 66 12.42 -3.49 -6.83
N LYS A 67 12.29 -2.16 -6.83
CA LYS A 67 12.10 -1.36 -5.62
C LYS A 67 10.61 -1.22 -5.39
N GLY A 68 10.24 -1.14 -4.13
CA GLY A 68 8.88 -0.84 -3.72
C GLY A 68 8.82 0.38 -2.84
N ARG A 69 7.61 0.92 -2.73
CA ARG A 69 7.29 2.03 -1.83
C ARG A 69 6.07 1.67 -1.02
N VAL A 70 6.05 2.21 0.20
CA VAL A 70 4.90 2.18 1.09
C VAL A 70 4.41 3.62 1.24
N SER A 71 3.19 3.89 0.80
CA SER A 71 2.56 5.19 0.93
C SER A 71 1.35 5.10 1.87
N LEU A 72 1.17 6.11 2.71
CA LEU A 72 -0.10 6.34 3.40
C LEU A 72 -0.91 7.35 2.61
N MET A 73 -2.15 6.98 2.35
CA MET A 73 -3.08 7.73 1.53
C MET A 73 -4.34 8.05 2.34
N GLY A 74 -4.78 9.30 2.32
CA GLY A 74 -6.12 9.66 2.78
C GLY A 74 -7.20 9.08 1.86
N ARG A 75 -8.44 9.03 2.36
CA ARG A 75 -9.63 8.64 1.57
C ARG A 75 -9.89 9.59 0.38
N ASP A 76 -9.26 10.74 0.31
CA ASP A 76 -9.27 11.63 -0.88
C ASP A 76 -8.20 11.26 -1.93
N LEU A 77 -7.49 10.14 -1.72
CA LEU A 77 -6.33 9.69 -2.50
C LEU A 77 -5.15 10.66 -2.45
N LYS A 78 -5.09 11.57 -1.48
CA LYS A 78 -3.91 12.41 -1.24
C LYS A 78 -2.86 11.59 -0.48
N GLU A 79 -1.60 11.75 -0.89
CA GLU A 79 -0.48 11.10 -0.21
C GLU A 79 -0.12 11.92 1.01
N GLU A 80 -0.12 11.28 2.16
CA GLU A 80 0.17 11.90 3.46
C GLU A 80 1.60 11.61 3.90
N ALA A 81 2.11 10.42 3.57
CA ALA A 81 3.49 10.02 3.79
C ALA A 81 3.91 8.95 2.77
N VAL A 82 5.21 8.87 2.48
CA VAL A 82 5.81 7.89 1.57
C VAL A 82 7.18 7.47 2.08
N SER A 83 7.46 6.17 2.00
CA SER A 83 8.75 5.60 2.38
C SER A 83 9.83 5.95 1.37
N GLU A 84 11.09 5.74 1.74
CA GLU A 84 12.15 5.61 0.74
C GLU A 84 11.93 4.36 -0.15
N ASP A 85 12.64 4.29 -1.27
CA ASP A 85 12.68 3.10 -2.13
C ASP A 85 13.26 1.90 -1.37
N GLU A 86 12.49 0.83 -1.29
CA GLU A 86 12.87 -0.38 -0.56
C GLU A 86 13.02 -1.57 -1.52
N ALA A 87 14.20 -2.17 -1.54
CA ALA A 87 14.47 -3.31 -2.42
C ALA A 87 13.69 -4.56 -1.96
N GLY A 88 13.12 -5.29 -2.91
CA GLY A 88 12.55 -6.62 -2.62
C GLY A 88 11.33 -6.59 -1.69
N ILE A 89 10.64 -5.46 -1.55
CA ILE A 89 9.29 -5.42 -0.95
C ILE A 89 8.42 -6.46 -1.66
N GLY A 90 7.59 -7.17 -0.91
CA GLY A 90 6.60 -8.12 -1.42
C GLY A 90 5.18 -7.53 -1.46
N PRO A 91 4.22 -8.29 -1.99
CA PRO A 91 2.85 -7.82 -2.21
C PRO A 91 1.92 -7.98 -0.99
N SER A 92 2.39 -8.48 0.15
CA SER A 92 1.54 -8.63 1.32
C SER A 92 1.56 -7.36 2.16
N VAL A 93 0.39 -6.83 2.54
CA VAL A 93 0.28 -5.65 3.39
C VAL A 93 -0.79 -5.85 4.46
N ALA A 94 -0.53 -5.32 5.65
CA ALA A 94 -1.51 -5.19 6.72
C ALA A 94 -1.30 -3.86 7.45
N MET A 95 -2.37 -3.32 8.03
CA MET A 95 -2.32 -2.14 8.86
C MET A 95 -3.16 -2.38 10.11
N THR A 96 -2.73 -1.84 11.25
CA THR A 96 -3.52 -1.91 12.48
C THR A 96 -4.80 -1.10 12.34
N PRO A 97 -5.88 -1.46 13.05
CA PRO A 97 -7.14 -0.71 12.98
C PRO A 97 -7.02 0.77 13.36
N ASP A 98 -6.11 1.12 14.26
CA ASP A 98 -5.83 2.51 14.64
C ASP A 98 -4.90 3.25 13.66
N GLY A 99 -4.45 2.59 12.58
CA GLY A 99 -3.51 3.12 11.60
C GLY A 99 -2.07 3.26 12.12
N GLY A 100 -1.78 2.93 13.37
CA GLY A 100 -0.52 3.23 14.04
C GLY A 100 0.68 2.38 13.60
N LEU A 101 0.45 1.24 12.95
CA LEU A 101 1.51 0.37 12.46
C LEU A 101 1.12 -0.31 11.16
N LEU A 102 2.06 -0.34 10.24
CA LEU A 102 1.93 -0.99 8.94
C LEU A 102 2.95 -2.12 8.83
N ALA A 103 2.58 -3.20 8.17
CA ALA A 103 3.47 -4.32 7.92
C ALA A 103 3.43 -4.72 6.44
N THR A 104 4.60 -5.00 5.87
CA THR A 104 4.72 -5.63 4.56
C THR A 104 5.82 -6.69 4.58
N THR A 105 5.79 -7.59 3.62
CA THR A 105 6.85 -8.59 3.42
C THR A 105 8.03 -7.99 2.66
N GLN A 106 9.24 -8.48 2.90
CA GLN A 106 10.43 -8.16 2.12
C GLN A 106 11.27 -9.43 1.92
N ARG A 107 11.88 -9.55 0.74
CA ARG A 107 12.83 -10.61 0.41
C ARG A 107 14.14 -10.00 -0.07
N VAL A 108 15.16 -10.08 0.78
CA VAL A 108 16.52 -9.55 0.49
C VAL A 108 17.56 -10.57 0.93
N GLY A 109 18.57 -10.80 0.10
CA GLY A 109 19.68 -11.71 0.42
C GLY A 109 19.25 -13.17 0.70
N GLY A 110 18.11 -13.60 0.15
CA GLY A 110 17.55 -14.93 0.41
C GLY A 110 16.77 -15.08 1.72
N THR A 111 16.70 -14.02 2.54
CA THR A 111 15.88 -13.96 3.76
C THR A 111 14.48 -13.46 3.41
N HIS A 112 13.45 -14.10 3.95
CA HIS A 112 12.10 -13.57 3.99
C HIS A 112 11.87 -12.91 5.35
N GLN A 113 11.36 -11.69 5.35
CA GLN A 113 11.11 -10.93 6.57
C GLN A 113 9.82 -10.15 6.46
N VAL A 114 9.25 -9.81 7.61
CA VAL A 114 8.20 -8.80 7.75
C VAL A 114 8.89 -7.51 8.19
N ILE A 115 8.59 -6.42 7.51
CA ILE A 115 9.09 -5.08 7.83
C ILE A 115 7.92 -4.18 8.21
N PHE A 116 8.16 -3.25 9.11
CA PHE A 116 7.12 -2.41 9.69
C PHE A 116 7.40 -0.93 9.48
N PHE A 117 6.33 -0.18 9.24
CA PHE A 117 6.37 1.26 9.07
C PHE A 117 5.41 1.94 10.06
N GLU A 118 5.77 3.15 10.47
CA GLU A 118 4.90 4.07 11.19
C GLU A 118 4.06 4.93 10.22
N PRO A 119 3.06 5.68 10.69
CA PRO A 119 2.21 6.52 9.83
C PRO A 119 2.96 7.64 9.09
N ASN A 120 4.16 7.99 9.55
CA ASN A 120 5.07 8.89 8.86
C ASN A 120 5.86 8.20 7.72
N ALA A 121 5.53 6.94 7.41
CA ALA A 121 6.19 6.07 6.44
C ALA A 121 7.68 5.78 6.72
N LEU A 122 8.14 5.97 7.97
CA LEU A 122 9.46 5.55 8.40
C LEU A 122 9.46 4.08 8.80
N ARG A 123 10.45 3.34 8.30
CA ARG A 123 10.71 1.95 8.70
C ARG A 123 11.24 1.93 10.13
N HIS A 124 10.62 1.11 10.99
CA HIS A 124 11.00 1.02 12.40
C HIS A 124 11.43 -0.39 12.80
N TYR A 125 10.65 -1.42 12.45
CA TYR A 125 10.90 -2.79 12.91
C TYR A 125 11.07 -3.78 11.76
N GLU A 126 11.68 -4.92 12.07
CA GLU A 126 11.73 -6.07 11.18
C GLU A 126 11.72 -7.38 11.95
N PHE A 127 11.17 -8.42 11.33
CA PHE A 127 11.10 -9.77 11.85
C PHE A 127 11.43 -10.78 10.75
N ALA A 128 12.54 -11.50 10.89
CA ALA A 128 12.90 -12.57 9.96
C ALA A 128 11.96 -13.77 10.15
N LEU A 129 11.35 -14.23 9.06
CA LEU A 129 10.54 -15.43 9.08
C LEU A 129 11.44 -16.67 9.24
N PRO A 130 11.00 -17.70 10.00
CA PRO A 130 11.71 -18.98 10.04
C PRO A 130 11.91 -19.54 8.64
N LYS A 131 13.07 -20.15 8.39
CA LYS A 131 13.29 -20.95 7.18
C LYS A 131 12.52 -22.25 7.34
N ASP A 132 11.82 -22.67 6.28
CA ASP A 132 11.22 -24.01 6.20
C ASP A 132 12.26 -25.12 6.42
#